data_AF-A0A3E1P3C3-F1
#
_entry.id   AF-A0A3E1P3C3-F1
#
_cell.length_a   1.000
_cell.length_b   1.000
_cell.length_c   1.000
_cell.angle_alpha   90.00
_cell.angle_beta   90.00
_cell.angle_gamma   90.00
#
_symmetry.space_group_name_H-M   'P 1'
#
loop_
_entity.id
_entity.type
_entity.pdbx_description
1 polymer ?
#
loop_
_entity_poly.entity_id
_entity_poly.type
_entity_poly.pdbx_seq_one_letter_code
_entity_poly.pdbx_strand_id
1 'polypeptide(L)'
;MALEDIYRDMSTSRNTVKKYIRLAQLKGLNIVELASVEDHKLERLFAEPTVVSKPRYEQLEEMYVWIELDLKGTGVTRWILWGEYKARYPDGYAYTQFL
;
A
#
# COMPACT_ATOMS: atom_id res chain seq x y z
N MET A 1 1.22 29.58 -12.33
CA MET A 1 1.84 28.98 -11.14
C MET A 1 2.77 27.89 -11.61
N ALA A 2 4.05 27.95 -11.27
CA ALA A 2 4.98 26.90 -11.67
C ALA A 2 4.82 25.71 -10.73
N LEU A 3 5.06 24.51 -11.24
CA LEU A 3 4.97 23.28 -10.48
C LEU A 3 5.93 23.30 -9.26
N GLU A 4 7.06 24.00 -9.38
CA GLU A 4 8.05 24.22 -8.32
C GLU A 4 7.53 25.01 -7.10
N ASP A 5 6.58 25.92 -7.33
CA ASP A 5 5.99 26.73 -6.26
C ASP A 5 5.09 25.85 -5.38
N ILE A 6 4.33 24.94 -6.00
CA ILE A 6 3.39 24.03 -5.32
C ILE A 6 4.13 23.08 -4.37
N TYR A 7 5.29 22.53 -4.77
CA TYR A 7 6.06 21.62 -3.90
C TYR A 7 6.57 22.31 -2.65
N ARG A 8 7.05 23.54 -2.82
CA ARG A 8 7.63 24.35 -1.75
C ARG A 8 6.56 24.74 -0.75
N ASP A 9 5.41 25.18 -1.24
CA ASP A 9 4.31 25.66 -0.40
C ASP A 9 3.61 24.50 0.33
N MET A 10 3.43 23.34 -0.32
CA MET A 10 2.76 22.17 0.27
C MET A 10 3.69 21.21 1.02
N SER A 11 4.99 21.53 1.13
CA SER A 11 6.01 20.67 1.74
C SER A 11 5.93 19.20 1.29
N THR A 12 5.61 18.99 0.00
CA THR A 12 5.29 17.68 -0.57
C THR A 12 6.23 17.35 -1.72
N SER A 13 6.52 16.06 -1.91
CA SER A 13 7.50 15.63 -2.91
C SER A 13 7.07 15.96 -4.35
N ARG A 14 8.08 16.16 -5.21
CA ARG A 14 7.89 16.40 -6.66
C ARG A 14 7.01 15.34 -7.31
N ASN A 15 7.25 14.10 -6.91
CA ASN A 15 6.62 12.90 -7.45
C ASN A 15 5.17 12.78 -6.98
N THR A 16 4.87 13.17 -5.75
CA THR A 16 3.51 13.12 -5.20
C THR A 16 2.59 14.04 -5.99
N VAL A 17 2.92 15.32 -6.18
CA VAL A 17 2.04 16.24 -6.94
C VAL A 17 1.91 15.79 -8.40
N LYS A 18 3.00 15.33 -9.04
CA LYS A 18 2.94 14.76 -10.40
C LYS A 18 2.01 13.55 -10.48
N LYS A 19 2.05 12.65 -9.49
CA LYS A 19 1.15 11.50 -9.39
C LYS A 19 -0.31 11.97 -9.36
N TYR A 20 -0.66 12.90 -8.48
CA TYR A 20 -2.05 13.37 -8.34
C TYR A 20 -2.54 14.16 -9.56
N ILE A 21 -1.71 15.01 -10.18
CA ILE A 21 -2.05 15.68 -11.44
C ILE A 21 -2.36 14.65 -12.53
N ARG A 22 -1.50 13.63 -12.70
CA ARG A 22 -1.72 12.57 -13.67
C ARG A 22 -3.00 11.78 -13.38
N LEU A 23 -3.27 11.46 -12.12
CA LEU A 23 -4.50 10.76 -11.72
C LEU A 23 -5.75 11.59 -12.03
N ALA A 24 -5.72 12.90 -11.77
CA ALA A 24 -6.83 13.79 -12.09
C ALA A 24 -7.09 13.83 -13.60
N GLN A 25 -6.02 13.95 -14.42
CA GLN A 25 -6.11 13.92 -15.88
C GLN A 25 -6.68 12.60 -16.41
N LEU A 26 -6.20 11.46 -15.89
CA LEU A 26 -6.68 10.13 -16.29
C LEU A 26 -8.16 9.92 -15.94
N LYS A 27 -8.64 10.52 -14.86
CA LYS A 27 -10.05 10.47 -14.43
C LYS A 27 -10.91 11.56 -15.10
N GLY A 28 -10.33 12.42 -15.94
CA GLY A 28 -11.03 13.53 -16.59
C GLY A 28 -11.52 14.61 -15.62
N LEU A 29 -10.91 14.71 -14.43
CA LEU A 29 -11.33 15.62 -13.38
C LEU A 29 -10.78 17.03 -13.62
N ASN A 30 -11.63 18.04 -13.49
CA ASN A 30 -11.21 19.43 -13.53
C ASN A 30 -10.67 19.85 -12.17
N ILE A 31 -9.43 20.35 -12.13
CA ILE A 31 -8.77 20.79 -10.90
C ILE A 31 -9.53 21.94 -10.19
N VAL A 32 -10.24 22.78 -10.95
CA VAL A 32 -11.03 23.89 -10.41
C VAL A 32 -12.24 23.35 -9.64
N GLU A 33 -12.87 22.29 -10.15
CA GLU A 33 -14.00 21.65 -9.48
C GLU A 33 -13.54 20.93 -8.21
N LEU A 34 -12.37 20.27 -8.27
CA LEU A 34 -11.78 19.58 -7.12
C LEU A 34 -11.47 20.51 -5.95
N ALA A 35 -11.18 21.79 -6.20
CA ALA A 35 -10.92 22.77 -5.14
C ALA A 35 -12.15 23.06 -4.26
N SER A 36 -13.36 22.73 -4.73
CA SER A 36 -14.62 22.89 -3.97
C SER A 36 -15.14 21.57 -3.38
N VAL A 37 -14.39 20.48 -3.53
CA VAL A 37 -14.78 19.16 -3.02
C VAL A 37 -14.23 18.98 -1.60
N GLU A 38 -15.08 18.49 -0.70
CA GLU A 38 -14.69 18.16 0.67
C GLU A 38 -13.62 17.05 0.73
N ASP A 39 -12.69 17.15 1.68
CA ASP A 39 -11.53 16.26 1.82
C ASP A 39 -11.89 14.77 1.78
N HIS A 40 -12.93 14.35 2.50
CA HIS A 40 -13.35 12.95 2.54
C HIS A 40 -13.81 12.41 1.17
N LYS A 41 -14.33 13.29 0.30
CA LYS A 41 -14.72 12.93 -1.07
C LYS A 41 -13.49 12.90 -1.98
N LEU A 42 -12.55 13.82 -1.81
CA LEU A 42 -11.26 13.78 -2.50
C LEU A 42 -10.49 12.49 -2.17
N GLU A 43 -10.45 12.10 -0.89
CA GLU A 43 -9.82 10.87 -0.46
C GLU A 43 -10.41 9.65 -1.19
N ARG A 44 -11.75 9.54 -1.27
CA ARG A 44 -12.41 8.46 -2.01
C ARG A 44 -12.14 8.51 -3.51
N LEU A 45 -12.09 9.69 -4.11
CA LEU A 45 -11.83 9.87 -5.55
C LEU A 45 -10.43 9.41 -5.95
N PHE A 46 -9.45 9.62 -5.07
CA PHE A 46 -8.03 9.32 -5.31
C PHE A 46 -7.50 8.09 -4.56
N ALA A 47 -8.31 7.44 -3.73
CA ALA A 47 -7.96 6.18 -3.08
C ALA A 47 -7.58 5.15 -4.15
N GLU A 48 -6.36 4.63 -4.05
CA GLU A 48 -5.98 3.43 -4.79
C GLU A 48 -6.65 2.25 -4.09
N PRO A 49 -7.38 1.38 -4.81
CA PRO A 49 -7.86 0.15 -4.20
C PRO A 49 -6.64 -0.60 -3.70
N THR A 50 -6.57 -0.85 -2.40
CA THR A 50 -5.58 -1.78 -1.85
C THR A 50 -5.91 -3.13 -2.44
N VAL A 51 -5.17 -3.55 -3.48
CA VAL A 51 -5.31 -4.89 -4.04
C VAL A 51 -4.62 -5.84 -3.06
N VAL A 52 -5.25 -6.04 -1.90
CA VAL A 52 -4.98 -7.20 -1.08
C VAL A 52 -5.51 -8.37 -1.90
N SER A 53 -4.61 -9.17 -2.43
CA SER A 53 -4.99 -10.42 -3.07
C SER A 53 -5.61 -11.28 -1.97
N LYS A 54 -6.95 -11.37 -1.96
CA LYS A 54 -7.71 -12.20 -1.01
C LYS A 54 -7.10 -13.59 -0.85
N PRO A 55 -6.75 -14.31 -1.95
CA PRO A 55 -6.13 -15.62 -1.84
C PRO A 55 -4.80 -15.64 -1.08
N ARG A 56 -3.92 -14.65 -1.31
CA ARG A 56 -2.62 -14.61 -0.61
C ARG A 56 -2.77 -14.28 0.87
N TYR A 57 -3.75 -13.43 1.20
CA TYR A 57 -4.10 -13.09 2.57
C TYR A 57 -4.65 -14.30 3.32
N GLU A 58 -5.64 -14.98 2.75
CA GLU A 58 -6.25 -16.19 3.33
C GLU A 58 -5.19 -17.29 3.58
N GLN A 59 -4.30 -17.52 2.62
CA GLN A 59 -3.17 -18.47 2.75
C GLN A 59 -2.21 -18.15 3.90
N LEU A 60 -1.96 -16.87 4.16
CA LEU A 60 -1.10 -16.44 5.27
C LEU A 60 -1.86 -16.48 6.60
N GLU A 61 -3.13 -16.07 6.60
CA GLU A 61 -4.00 -16.04 7.77
C GLU A 61 -4.18 -17.44 8.39
N GLU A 62 -4.34 -18.47 7.56
CA GLU A 62 -4.38 -19.87 7.99
C GLU A 62 -3.10 -20.32 8.72
N MET A 63 -1.97 -19.65 8.49
CA MET A 63 -0.68 -19.97 9.11
C MET A 63 -0.39 -19.16 10.38
N TYR A 64 -1.20 -18.14 10.73
CA TYR A 64 -0.89 -17.26 11.86
C TYR A 64 -0.79 -17.98 13.20
N VAL A 65 -1.69 -18.93 13.47
CA VAL A 65 -1.64 -19.72 14.71
C VAL A 65 -0.33 -20.49 14.82
N TRP A 66 0.12 -21.09 13.72
CA TRP A 66 1.38 -21.83 13.68
C TRP A 66 2.59 -20.90 13.84
N ILE A 67 2.60 -19.75 13.14
CA ILE A 67 3.66 -18.73 13.25
C ILE A 67 3.78 -18.24 14.69
N GLU A 68 2.66 -17.97 15.37
CA GLU A 68 2.67 -17.45 16.74
C GLU A 68 3.22 -18.47 17.74
N LEU A 69 2.90 -19.75 17.55
CA LEU A 69 3.42 -20.83 18.39
C LEU A 69 4.92 -21.02 18.20
N ASP A 70 5.38 -21.09 16.94
CA ASP A 70 6.78 -21.38 16.63
C ASP A 70 7.70 -20.19 16.95
N LEU A 71 7.22 -18.94 16.85
CA LEU A 71 7.98 -17.76 17.28
C LEU A 71 8.35 -17.76 18.77
N LYS A 72 7.69 -18.57 19.60
CA LYS A 72 8.02 -18.72 21.02
C LYS A 72 9.19 -19.69 21.24
N GLY A 73 9.60 -20.43 20.21
CA GLY A 73 10.72 -21.37 20.26
C GLY A 73 12.09 -20.70 20.18
N THR A 74 13.07 -21.23 20.93
CA THR A 74 14.46 -20.75 20.90
C THR A 74 15.08 -20.95 19.52
N GLY A 75 15.61 -19.89 18.92
CA GLY A 75 16.29 -19.94 17.62
C GLY A 75 15.36 -19.83 16.41
N VAL A 76 14.04 -19.81 16.61
CA VAL A 76 13.09 -19.53 15.52
C VAL A 76 13.10 -18.04 15.21
N THR A 77 13.19 -17.71 13.91
CA THR A 77 13.17 -16.33 13.44
C THR A 77 12.06 -16.14 12.41
N ARG A 78 11.58 -14.91 12.28
CA ARG A 78 10.58 -14.57 11.24
C ARG A 78 11.09 -14.86 9.83
N TRP A 79 12.41 -14.83 9.61
CA TRP A 79 13.03 -15.21 8.34
C TRP A 79 12.83 -16.69 8.01
N ILE A 80 12.98 -17.57 9.01
CA ILE A 80 12.74 -19.02 8.86
C ILE A 80 11.27 -19.27 8.52
N LEU A 81 10.35 -18.71 9.31
CA LEU A 81 8.91 -18.90 9.11
C LEU A 81 8.42 -18.33 7.78
N TRP A 82 8.96 -17.17 7.36
CA TRP A 82 8.71 -16.64 6.03
C TRP A 82 9.24 -17.56 4.92
N GLY A 83 10.42 -18.15 5.11
CA GLY A 83 10.98 -19.11 4.16
C GLY A 83 10.08 -20.32 3.96
N GLU A 84 9.53 -20.86 5.04
CA GLU A 84 8.56 -21.97 5.01
C GLU A 84 7.24 -21.58 4.35
N TYR A 85 6.70 -20.41 4.69
CA TYR A 85 5.54 -19.82 4.03
C TYR A 85 5.77 -19.67 2.52
N LYS A 86 6.92 -19.10 2.13
CA LYS A 86 7.24 -18.82 0.72
C LYS A 86 7.52 -20.08 -0.08
N ALA A 87 8.04 -21.13 0.56
CA ALA A 87 8.19 -22.45 -0.05
C ALA A 87 6.82 -23.11 -0.32
N ARG A 88 5.85 -22.93 0.57
CA ARG A 88 4.48 -23.44 0.40
C ARG A 88 3.66 -22.61 -0.59
N TYR A 89 3.87 -21.29 -0.60
CA TYR A 89 3.17 -20.34 -1.45
C TYR A 89 4.16 -19.51 -2.26
N PRO A 90 4.66 -20.03 -3.41
CA PRO A 90 5.62 -19.32 -4.26
C PRO A 90 5.14 -17.93 -4.71
N ASP A 91 3.84 -17.73 -4.87
CA ASP A 91 3.23 -16.43 -5.22
C ASP A 91 2.82 -15.59 -4.00
N GLY A 92 3.08 -16.08 -2.79
CA GLY A 92 2.76 -15.43 -1.52
C GLY A 92 3.54 -14.13 -1.26
N TYR A 93 3.29 -13.51 -0.11
CA TYR A 93 3.94 -12.27 0.31
C TYR A 93 5.47 -12.34 0.35
N ALA A 94 6.11 -11.24 -0.03
CA ALA A 94 7.54 -11.05 0.20
C ALA A 94 7.81 -10.81 1.69
N TYR A 95 9.07 -10.95 2.13
CA TYR A 95 9.43 -10.85 3.54
C TYR A 95 8.93 -9.56 4.22
N THR A 96 9.00 -8.43 3.51
CA THR A 96 8.54 -7.12 4.04
C THR A 96 7.02 -6.99 4.17
N GLN A 97 6.25 -7.87 3.54
CA GLN A 97 4.78 -7.90 3.56
C GLN A 97 4.23 -9.09 4.36
N PHE A 98 5.10 -10.00 4.81
CA PHE A 98 4.76 -11.15 5.64
C PHE A 98 4.62 -10.78 7.13
N LEU A 99 5.20 -9.64 7.52
CA LEU A 99 5.11 -9.04 8.84
C LEU A 99 3.80 -8.28 9.04
#